data_AF-A0A972UJ29-F1
#
_entry.id   AF-A0A972UJ29-F1
#
_cell.length_a   1.000
_cell.length_b   1.000
_cell.length_c   1.000
_cell.angle_alpha   90.00
_cell.angle_beta   90.00
_cell.angle_gamma   90.00
#
_symmetry.space_group_name_H-M   'P 1'
#
loop_
_entity.id
_entity.type
_entity.pdbx_description
1 polymer ?
#
loop_
_entity_poly.entity_id
_entity_poly.type
_entity_poly.pdbx_seq_one_letter_code
_entity_poly.pdbx_strand_id
1 'polypeptide(L)'
;MFPSMDRRGFLAAAGAVGAVGAATLATRGAAAAPPGAMDYPKQKDPTKEQGRLTNDDGGYGSRSEYESEVRWRFPTATKESSWTMTPLDKSQGIITPSGLHFERHHGGIPNIDPAKHTMTIHGMVGKAKTFTMADIKRFPSISRQFFIECSGNGLTEWKKPYLKTVQGTHGLTSTTEWTGGPLSTLLTEVGVKD
;
A
#
# COMPACT_ATOMS: atom_id res chain seq x y z
N MET A 1 -15.78 30.73 58.87
CA MET A 1 -15.55 29.34 59.31
C MET A 1 -15.39 28.50 58.06
N PHE A 2 -14.16 28.30 57.59
CA PHE A 2 -13.89 27.46 56.41
C PHE A 2 -13.78 26.01 56.88
N PRO A 3 -14.48 25.04 56.26
CA PRO A 3 -14.41 23.66 56.69
C PRO A 3 -13.00 23.11 56.41
N SER A 4 -12.33 22.62 57.45
CA SER A 4 -11.06 21.91 57.33
C SER A 4 -11.30 20.54 56.70
N MET A 5 -10.61 20.25 55.59
CA MET A 5 -10.59 18.92 54.97
C MET A 5 -9.99 17.90 55.94
N ASP A 6 -10.73 16.84 56.25
CA ASP A 6 -10.23 15.69 57.00
C ASP A 6 -9.25 14.84 56.15
N ARG A 7 -8.35 14.12 56.81
CA ARG A 7 -7.33 13.22 56.24
C ARG A 7 -7.92 12.21 55.24
N ARG A 8 -9.17 11.77 55.45
CA ARG A 8 -9.87 10.89 54.48
C ARG A 8 -10.20 11.59 53.16
N GLY A 9 -10.54 12.89 53.20
CA GLY A 9 -10.74 13.71 52.00
C GLY A 9 -9.45 13.97 51.23
N PHE A 10 -8.34 14.15 51.93
CA PHE A 10 -7.01 14.28 51.31
C PHE A 10 -6.56 13.00 50.59
N LEU A 11 -6.76 11.83 51.20
CA LEU A 11 -6.39 10.54 50.58
C LEU A 11 -7.28 10.17 49.40
N ALA A 12 -8.58 10.50 49.43
CA ALA A 12 -9.48 10.33 48.29
C ALA A 12 -9.10 11.25 47.11
N ALA A 13 -8.67 12.48 47.39
CA ALA A 13 -8.15 13.39 46.36
C ALA A 13 -6.80 12.92 45.79
N ALA A 14 -5.91 12.36 46.62
CA ALA A 14 -4.64 11.79 46.16
C ALA A 14 -4.81 10.53 45.29
N GLY A 15 -5.81 9.69 45.59
CA GLY A 15 -6.14 8.51 44.78
C GLY A 15 -6.70 8.85 43.39
N ALA A 16 -7.43 9.97 43.26
CA ALA A 16 -7.98 10.42 41.98
C ALA A 16 -6.94 11.08 41.04
N VAL A 17 -5.84 11.61 41.60
CA VAL A 17 -4.73 12.18 40.81
C VAL A 17 -3.75 11.10 40.32
N GLY A 18 -3.72 9.93 40.97
CA GLY A 18 -2.84 8.82 40.60
C GLY A 18 -3.28 8.00 39.38
N ALA A 19 -4.52 8.13 38.90
CA ALA A 19 -5.07 7.31 37.82
C ALA A 19 -5.07 7.98 36.42
N VAL A 20 -4.64 9.23 36.31
CA VAL A 20 -4.69 9.99 35.03
C VAL A 20 -3.28 10.34 34.48
N GLY A 21 -2.20 9.89 35.14
CA GLY A 21 -0.83 10.29 34.79
C GLY A 21 0.09 9.21 34.21
N ALA A 22 -0.39 8.00 33.91
CA ALA A 22 0.46 6.87 33.51
C ALA A 22 0.51 6.63 31.98
N ALA A 23 0.43 7.67 31.17
CA ALA A 23 0.56 7.52 29.71
C ALA A 23 1.18 8.75 29.04
N THR A 24 2.37 9.18 29.46
CA THR A 24 3.27 9.97 28.59
C THR A 24 4.74 9.76 28.99
N LEU A 25 5.21 8.51 28.90
CA LEU A 25 6.62 8.30 28.55
C LEU A 25 6.74 8.57 27.05
N ALA A 26 6.90 9.85 26.70
CA ALA A 26 7.41 10.24 25.40
C ALA A 26 8.87 9.79 25.33
N THR A 27 9.07 8.56 24.85
CA THR A 27 10.40 8.05 24.52
C THR A 27 10.92 8.81 23.30
N ARG A 28 11.94 9.62 23.57
CA ARG A 28 13.05 10.02 22.69
C ARG A 28 13.02 9.41 21.28
N GLY A 29 12.76 10.25 20.28
CA GLY A 29 13.47 10.26 18.98
C GLY A 29 13.67 8.94 18.23
N ALA A 30 12.71 8.03 18.23
CA ALA A 30 12.69 6.97 17.22
C ALA A 30 12.32 7.62 15.87
N ALA A 31 13.16 7.44 14.85
CA ALA A 31 12.76 7.78 13.49
C ALA A 31 11.43 7.09 13.20
N ALA A 32 10.44 7.84 12.70
CA ALA A 32 9.13 7.27 12.40
C ALA A 32 9.32 6.04 11.50
N ALA A 33 8.79 4.89 11.92
CA ALA A 33 8.94 3.64 11.19
C ALA A 33 8.50 3.82 9.72
N PRO A 34 9.18 3.19 8.75
CA PRO A 34 8.80 3.25 7.35
C PRO A 34 7.33 2.86 7.12
N PRO A 35 6.66 3.34 6.05
CA PRO A 35 5.26 3.02 5.80
C PRO A 35 4.97 1.51 5.78
N GLY A 36 4.04 1.08 6.64
CA GLY A 36 3.66 -0.34 6.80
C GLY A 36 4.61 -1.15 7.67
N ALA A 37 5.63 -0.54 8.26
CA ALA A 37 6.45 -1.17 9.29
C ALA A 37 5.80 -1.06 10.68
N MET A 38 6.07 -2.06 11.52
CA MET A 38 5.76 -2.02 12.95
C MET A 38 7.06 -1.91 13.73
N ASP A 39 7.08 -1.03 14.73
CA ASP A 39 8.18 -0.95 15.67
C ASP A 39 8.06 -2.09 16.69
N TYR A 40 9.11 -2.89 16.79
CA TYR A 40 9.18 -4.00 17.72
C TYR A 40 10.32 -3.77 18.72
N PRO A 41 10.16 -4.21 19.98
CA PRO A 41 11.26 -4.15 20.94
C PRO A 41 12.53 -4.83 20.39
N LYS A 42 13.61 -4.05 20.30
CA LYS A 42 14.91 -4.54 19.84
C LYS A 42 15.53 -5.40 20.91
N GLN A 43 15.67 -6.68 20.61
CA GLN A 43 16.38 -7.61 21.48
C GLN A 43 17.85 -7.18 21.60
N LYS A 44 18.41 -7.26 22.81
CA LYS A 44 19.83 -6.90 23.00
C LYS A 44 20.74 -7.92 22.32
N ASP A 45 20.35 -9.19 22.39
CA ASP A 45 20.97 -10.31 21.67
C ASP A 45 19.88 -11.28 21.21
N PRO A 46 19.52 -11.28 19.91
CA PRO A 46 18.52 -12.19 19.35
C PRO A 46 18.87 -13.69 19.49
N THR A 47 20.12 -14.03 19.84
CA THR A 47 20.53 -15.42 20.11
C THR A 47 20.26 -15.87 21.55
N LYS A 48 19.87 -14.94 22.43
CA LYS A 48 19.65 -15.18 23.88
C LYS A 48 18.26 -14.82 24.36
N GLU A 49 17.47 -14.13 23.54
CA GLU A 49 16.13 -13.66 23.87
C GLU A 49 15.10 -14.29 22.94
N GLN A 50 13.94 -14.64 23.48
CA GLN A 50 12.83 -15.16 22.67
C GLN A 50 12.25 -14.04 21.80
N GLY A 51 12.04 -14.34 20.51
CA GLY A 51 11.46 -13.38 19.56
C GLY A 51 9.95 -13.16 19.75
N ARG A 52 9.39 -12.30 18.90
CA ARG A 52 7.94 -12.04 18.83
C ARG A 52 7.13 -13.30 18.56
N LEU A 53 5.85 -13.26 18.93
CA LEU A 53 4.92 -14.36 18.66
C LEU A 53 4.58 -14.44 17.16
N THR A 54 4.22 -15.63 16.71
CA THR A 54 3.66 -15.82 15.37
C THR A 54 2.36 -15.01 15.25
N ASN A 55 2.18 -14.31 14.13
CA ASN A 55 0.99 -13.51 13.84
C ASN A 55 0.80 -12.26 14.73
N ASP A 56 1.85 -11.81 15.42
CA ASP A 56 1.83 -10.63 16.29
C ASP A 56 1.63 -9.30 15.51
N ASP A 57 1.73 -9.33 14.19
CA ASP A 57 1.43 -8.21 13.28
C ASP A 57 -0.04 -8.19 12.80
N GLY A 58 -0.88 -9.10 13.31
CA GLY A 58 -2.29 -9.20 12.91
C GLY A 58 -2.53 -9.95 11.59
N GLY A 59 -1.50 -10.58 11.00
CA GLY A 59 -1.67 -11.60 9.97
C GLY A 59 -1.72 -11.14 8.52
N TYR A 60 -1.48 -9.84 8.26
CA TYR A 60 -1.26 -9.38 6.89
C TYR A 60 0.22 -9.43 6.47
N GLY A 61 1.15 -9.28 7.44
CA GLY A 61 2.57 -9.08 7.18
C GLY A 61 2.97 -7.61 7.35
N SER A 62 3.63 -7.28 8.47
CA SER A 62 4.26 -5.97 8.67
C SER A 62 5.68 -5.93 8.08
N ARG A 63 6.07 -4.76 7.57
CA ARG A 63 7.47 -4.54 7.14
C ARG A 63 8.39 -4.44 8.35
N SER A 64 9.64 -4.85 8.15
CA SER A 64 10.71 -4.56 9.09
C SER A 64 10.94 -3.05 9.19
N GLU A 65 11.20 -2.53 10.39
CA GLU A 65 11.56 -1.12 10.60
C GLU A 65 12.87 -0.70 9.88
N TYR A 66 13.70 -1.67 9.51
CA TYR A 66 14.98 -1.45 8.82
C TYR A 66 14.84 -1.33 7.30
N GLU A 67 13.68 -1.70 6.75
CA GLU A 67 13.37 -1.61 5.31
C GLU A 67 12.72 -0.25 5.02
N SER A 68 13.46 0.64 4.35
CA SER A 68 13.10 2.06 4.18
C SER A 68 12.62 2.40 2.76
N GLU A 69 12.58 1.40 1.89
CA GLU A 69 12.25 1.49 0.49
C GLU A 69 10.79 1.94 0.32
N VAL A 70 10.61 3.03 -0.40
CA VAL A 70 9.30 3.59 -0.69
C VAL A 70 9.21 4.00 -2.14
N ARG A 71 7.97 4.04 -2.64
CA ARG A 71 7.68 4.68 -3.92
C ARG A 71 7.83 6.18 -3.76
N TRP A 72 8.45 6.83 -4.74
CA TRP A 72 8.60 8.28 -4.75
C TRP A 72 7.59 8.92 -5.69
N ARG A 73 6.83 9.92 -5.23
CA ARG A 73 5.87 10.66 -6.07
C ARG A 73 6.55 11.86 -6.71
N PHE A 74 6.47 11.96 -8.03
CA PHE A 74 6.94 13.16 -8.73
C PHE A 74 6.00 14.36 -8.43
N PRO A 75 6.52 15.59 -8.26
CA PRO A 75 5.70 16.76 -8.02
C PRO A 75 4.94 17.19 -9.29
N THR A 76 3.71 16.70 -9.44
CA THR A 76 2.75 17.10 -10.48
C THR A 76 1.80 18.20 -10.01
N ALA A 77 1.05 18.80 -10.94
CA ALA A 77 0.11 19.89 -10.66
C ALA A 77 -0.99 19.53 -9.66
N THR A 78 -1.50 18.29 -9.70
CA THR A 78 -2.48 17.76 -8.73
C THR A 78 -2.02 16.41 -8.18
N LYS A 79 -2.57 16.00 -7.03
CA LYS A 79 -2.26 14.70 -6.41
C LYS A 79 -3.10 13.57 -7.01
N GLU A 80 -4.30 13.90 -7.48
CA GLU A 80 -5.28 13.00 -8.09
C GLU A 80 -4.83 12.58 -9.49
N SER A 81 -4.16 13.48 -10.23
CA SER A 81 -3.54 13.19 -11.52
C SER A 81 -2.02 13.20 -11.39
N SER A 82 -1.47 12.10 -10.87
CA SER A 82 -0.05 12.00 -10.51
C SER A 82 0.51 10.60 -10.78
N TRP A 83 1.80 10.42 -10.49
CA TRP A 83 2.47 9.14 -10.55
C TRP A 83 3.49 8.97 -9.42
N THR A 84 3.73 7.72 -9.04
CA THR A 84 4.83 7.31 -8.16
C THR A 84 5.82 6.45 -8.93
N MET A 85 7.02 6.30 -8.39
CA MET A 85 8.16 5.66 -9.02
C MET A 85 8.66 4.50 -8.16
N THR A 86 8.81 3.32 -8.76
CA THR A 86 9.36 2.12 -8.10
C THR A 86 10.83 2.31 -7.76
N PRO A 87 11.27 1.93 -6.54
CA PRO A 87 12.67 2.00 -6.13
C PRO A 87 13.50 0.88 -6.79
N LEU A 88 13.75 1.01 -8.09
CA LEU A 88 14.42 -0.01 -8.90
C LEU A 88 15.85 -0.32 -8.39
N ASP A 89 16.58 0.69 -7.93
CA ASP A 89 17.92 0.52 -7.34
C ASP A 89 17.96 -0.27 -6.03
N LYS A 90 16.79 -0.43 -5.39
CA LYS A 90 16.63 -1.19 -4.15
C LYS A 90 15.96 -2.54 -4.36
N SER A 91 15.54 -2.82 -5.59
CA SER A 91 14.84 -4.05 -5.93
C SER A 91 15.84 -5.15 -6.30
N GLN A 92 15.46 -6.40 -6.03
CA GLN A 92 16.21 -7.59 -6.42
C GLN A 92 15.30 -8.53 -7.21
N GLY A 93 15.86 -9.23 -8.20
CA GLY A 93 15.09 -10.10 -9.09
C GLY A 93 14.17 -9.31 -10.03
N ILE A 94 13.15 -9.99 -10.55
CA ILE A 94 12.25 -9.43 -11.56
C ILE A 94 10.86 -9.09 -11.06
N ILE A 95 10.40 -9.62 -9.92
CA ILE A 95 9.05 -9.33 -9.39
C ILE A 95 9.11 -8.14 -8.45
N THR A 96 8.33 -7.10 -8.73
CA THR A 96 8.20 -5.93 -7.88
C THR A 96 7.23 -6.23 -6.73
N PRO A 97 7.61 -6.04 -5.45
CA PRO A 97 6.67 -6.18 -4.34
C PRO A 97 5.46 -5.26 -4.52
N SER A 98 4.23 -5.75 -4.31
CA SER A 98 2.99 -5.01 -4.62
C SER A 98 2.93 -3.62 -4.00
N GLY A 99 3.39 -3.45 -2.76
CA GLY A 99 3.43 -2.13 -2.10
C GLY A 99 4.49 -1.16 -2.66
N LEU A 100 5.39 -1.63 -3.52
CA LEU A 100 6.43 -0.85 -4.21
C LEU A 100 6.17 -0.74 -5.73
N HIS A 101 5.09 -1.32 -6.23
CA HIS A 101 4.65 -1.18 -7.61
C HIS A 101 4.30 0.28 -7.90
N PHE A 102 4.83 0.83 -8.99
CA PHE A 102 4.59 2.22 -9.37
C PHE A 102 3.08 2.46 -9.56
N GLU A 103 2.66 3.70 -9.34
CA GLU A 103 1.28 4.12 -9.53
C GLU A 103 1.19 5.19 -10.59
N ARG A 104 0.12 5.15 -11.39
CA ARG A 104 -0.28 6.25 -12.27
C ARG A 104 -1.78 6.40 -12.18
N HIS A 105 -2.23 7.55 -11.66
CA HIS A 105 -3.65 7.92 -11.61
C HIS A 105 -3.89 9.20 -12.40
N HIS A 106 -5.07 9.32 -12.99
CA HIS A 106 -5.55 10.54 -13.68
C HIS A 106 -6.74 11.20 -12.96
N GLY A 107 -7.33 10.53 -11.97
CA GLY A 107 -8.50 11.00 -11.21
C GLY A 107 -8.57 10.44 -9.79
N GLY A 108 -7.42 10.12 -9.19
CA GLY A 108 -7.32 9.49 -7.88
C GLY A 108 -7.59 7.98 -7.89
N ILE A 109 -7.64 7.38 -6.70
CA ILE A 109 -7.84 5.95 -6.49
C ILE A 109 -9.28 5.73 -6.00
N PRO A 110 -10.16 5.05 -6.77
CA PRO A 110 -11.52 4.78 -6.32
C PRO A 110 -11.55 3.69 -5.24
N ASN A 111 -12.39 3.88 -4.22
CA ASN A 111 -12.70 2.83 -3.24
C ASN A 111 -13.90 2.02 -3.74
N ILE A 112 -13.63 0.87 -4.36
CA ILE A 112 -14.64 0.03 -5.03
C ILE A 112 -15.01 -1.15 -4.13
N ASP A 113 -16.30 -1.28 -3.80
CA ASP A 113 -16.86 -2.50 -3.19
C ASP A 113 -16.98 -3.60 -4.27
N PRO A 114 -16.22 -4.71 -4.18
CA PRO A 114 -16.27 -5.77 -5.18
C PRO A 114 -17.63 -6.44 -5.33
N ALA A 115 -18.48 -6.40 -4.29
CA ALA A 115 -19.83 -6.96 -4.33
C ALA A 115 -20.79 -6.11 -5.16
N LYS A 116 -20.47 -4.82 -5.35
CA LYS A 116 -21.27 -3.86 -6.15
C LYS A 116 -20.63 -3.57 -7.51
N HIS A 117 -19.38 -3.97 -7.71
CA HIS A 117 -18.66 -3.72 -8.95
C HIS A 117 -19.25 -4.52 -10.11
N THR A 118 -19.48 -3.82 -11.22
CA THR A 118 -19.93 -4.40 -12.47
C THR A 118 -19.07 -3.91 -13.63
N MET A 119 -18.93 -4.77 -14.64
CA MET A 119 -18.26 -4.45 -15.90
C MET A 119 -19.23 -4.69 -17.05
N THR A 120 -19.49 -3.67 -17.84
CA THR A 120 -20.37 -3.78 -19.02
C THR A 120 -19.53 -3.83 -20.29
N ILE A 121 -19.74 -4.87 -21.09
CA ILE A 121 -19.21 -4.96 -22.45
C ILE A 121 -20.36 -4.68 -23.42
N HIS A 122 -20.20 -3.68 -24.27
CA HIS A 122 -21.20 -3.21 -25.24
C HIS A 122 -20.50 -2.68 -26.51
N GLY A 123 -21.28 -2.20 -27.49
CA GLY A 123 -20.76 -1.68 -28.76
C GLY A 123 -21.00 -2.65 -29.92
N MET A 124 -19.96 -2.92 -30.73
CA MET A 124 -20.02 -3.84 -31.87
C MET A 124 -19.95 -5.31 -31.42
N VAL A 125 -20.95 -5.70 -30.64
CA VAL A 125 -21.10 -7.06 -30.10
C VAL A 125 -22.47 -7.61 -30.47
N GLY A 126 -22.64 -8.92 -30.42
CA GLY A 126 -23.91 -9.60 -30.65
C GLY A 126 -24.93 -9.23 -29.57
N LYS A 127 -24.52 -9.27 -28.29
CA LYS A 127 -25.36 -8.87 -27.16
C LYS A 127 -24.54 -8.17 -26.09
N ALA A 128 -24.85 -6.90 -25.84
CA ALA A 128 -24.27 -6.18 -24.71
C ALA A 128 -24.61 -6.90 -23.39
N LYS A 129 -23.63 -7.00 -22.49
CA LYS A 129 -23.75 -7.76 -21.25
C LYS A 129 -23.00 -7.08 -20.11
N THR A 130 -23.63 -7.06 -18.95
CA THR A 130 -23.02 -6.61 -17.69
C THR A 130 -22.66 -7.83 -16.86
N PHE A 131 -21.43 -7.85 -16.35
CA PHE A 131 -20.88 -8.92 -15.53
C PHE A 131 -20.62 -8.39 -14.12
N THR A 132 -20.94 -9.19 -13.11
CA THR A 132 -20.46 -8.99 -11.74
C THR A 132 -19.06 -9.58 -11.58
N MET A 133 -18.36 -9.26 -10.48
CA MET A 133 -17.11 -9.94 -10.14
C MET A 133 -17.28 -11.45 -9.95
N ALA A 134 -18.44 -11.91 -9.49
CA ALA A 134 -18.74 -13.34 -9.36
C ALA A 134 -18.87 -14.03 -10.72
N ASP A 135 -19.43 -13.34 -11.73
CA ASP A 135 -19.49 -13.85 -13.10
C ASP A 135 -18.10 -13.94 -13.72
N ILE A 136 -17.28 -12.88 -13.58
CA ILE A 136 -15.92 -12.83 -14.14
C ILE A 136 -15.06 -13.97 -13.57
N LYS A 137 -15.15 -14.24 -12.27
CA LYS A 137 -14.37 -15.30 -11.60
C LYS A 137 -14.74 -16.73 -12.02
N ARG A 138 -15.84 -16.93 -12.74
CA ARG A 138 -16.23 -18.26 -13.27
C ARG A 138 -15.55 -18.60 -14.60
N PHE A 139 -14.99 -17.61 -15.30
CA PHE A 139 -14.27 -17.87 -16.54
C PHE A 139 -12.91 -18.56 -16.25
N PRO A 140 -12.38 -19.34 -17.21
CA PRO A 140 -11.04 -19.91 -17.10
C PRO A 140 -10.01 -18.83 -16.81
N SER A 141 -9.17 -19.06 -15.80
CA SER A 141 -8.11 -18.13 -15.41
C SER A 141 -6.77 -18.56 -15.98
N ILE A 142 -5.94 -17.59 -16.33
CA ILE A 142 -4.53 -17.77 -16.68
C ILE A 142 -3.65 -16.90 -15.78
N SER A 143 -2.41 -17.33 -15.55
CA SER A 143 -1.40 -16.55 -14.81
C SER A 143 -0.22 -16.25 -15.74
N ARG A 144 0.25 -15.01 -15.76
CA ARG A 144 1.40 -14.58 -16.57
C ARG A 144 2.20 -13.49 -15.87
N GLN A 145 3.51 -13.57 -15.99
CA GLN A 145 4.41 -12.51 -15.53
C GLN A 145 4.57 -11.46 -16.62
N PHE A 146 4.22 -10.22 -16.31
CA PHE A 146 4.38 -9.09 -17.22
C PHE A 146 4.87 -7.86 -16.46
N PHE A 147 5.69 -7.06 -17.15
CA PHE A 147 5.96 -5.70 -16.74
C PHE A 147 4.89 -4.76 -17.32
N ILE A 148 4.59 -3.70 -16.58
CA ILE A 148 3.86 -2.54 -17.08
C ILE A 148 4.84 -1.38 -17.05
N GLU A 149 4.97 -0.69 -18.18
CA GLU A 149 5.77 0.51 -18.30
C GLU A 149 4.89 1.68 -18.73
N CYS A 150 4.99 2.81 -18.03
CA CYS A 150 4.32 4.03 -18.45
C CYS A 150 5.00 4.58 -19.71
N SER A 151 4.22 5.05 -20.68
CA SER A 151 4.76 5.76 -21.85
C SER A 151 5.57 7.02 -21.50
N GLY A 152 5.40 7.55 -20.29
CA GLY A 152 6.20 8.65 -19.74
C GLY A 152 7.49 8.22 -19.04
N ASN A 153 7.86 6.94 -19.03
CA ASN A 153 9.10 6.51 -18.37
C ASN A 153 10.31 7.21 -19.03
N GLY A 154 11.22 7.78 -18.23
CA GLY A 154 12.32 8.59 -18.75
C GLY A 154 11.98 10.02 -19.18
N LEU A 155 10.72 10.49 -19.05
CA LEU A 155 10.30 11.81 -19.56
C LEU A 155 11.17 12.97 -19.07
N THR A 156 11.71 12.86 -17.84
CA THR A 156 12.52 13.91 -17.24
C THR A 156 13.88 14.06 -17.92
N GLU A 157 14.31 13.03 -18.65
CA GLU A 157 15.66 12.91 -19.19
C GLU A 157 15.74 13.18 -20.71
N TRP A 158 14.61 13.36 -21.39
CA TRP A 158 14.56 13.52 -22.86
C TRP A 158 15.37 14.69 -23.39
N LYS A 159 15.44 15.80 -22.65
CA LYS A 159 16.19 17.01 -23.07
C LYS A 159 17.65 16.97 -22.63
N LYS A 160 17.88 16.52 -21.39
CA LYS A 160 19.19 16.42 -20.73
C LYS A 160 19.03 15.63 -19.43
N PRO A 161 20.12 15.11 -18.85
CA PRO A 161 20.08 14.52 -17.52
C PRO A 161 19.49 15.49 -16.48
N TYR A 162 18.51 15.04 -15.70
CA TYR A 162 17.80 15.85 -14.69
C TYR A 162 17.76 15.18 -13.32
N LEU A 163 17.20 13.97 -13.21
CA LEU A 163 17.11 13.26 -11.92
C LEU A 163 18.37 12.43 -11.65
N LYS A 164 18.67 12.23 -10.37
CA LYS A 164 19.94 11.63 -9.92
C LYS A 164 19.90 10.11 -9.76
N THR A 165 18.71 9.52 -9.64
CA THR A 165 18.55 8.09 -9.33
C THR A 165 17.77 7.38 -10.43
N VAL A 166 18.00 6.06 -10.55
CA VAL A 166 17.23 5.23 -11.49
C VAL A 166 15.75 5.16 -11.10
N GLN A 167 15.43 5.19 -9.80
CA GLN A 167 14.05 5.37 -9.34
C GLN A 167 13.43 6.64 -9.94
N GLY A 168 14.12 7.78 -9.88
CA GLY A 168 13.60 9.03 -10.40
C GLY A 168 13.43 9.02 -11.92
N THR A 169 14.44 8.52 -12.62
CA THR A 169 14.51 8.60 -14.10
C THR A 169 13.68 7.52 -14.80
N HIS A 170 13.68 6.28 -14.31
CA HIS A 170 13.12 5.11 -14.99
C HIS A 170 12.16 4.29 -14.11
N GLY A 171 11.74 4.81 -12.95
CA GLY A 171 10.90 4.09 -11.99
C GLY A 171 9.42 3.95 -12.39
N LEU A 172 8.98 4.39 -13.58
CA LEU A 172 7.62 4.15 -14.07
C LEU A 172 7.47 2.78 -14.73
N THR A 173 8.05 1.77 -14.09
CA THR A 173 7.92 0.39 -14.52
C THR A 173 7.91 -0.54 -13.31
N SER A 174 7.16 -1.63 -13.42
CA SER A 174 7.07 -2.67 -12.40
C SER A 174 6.60 -3.97 -13.04
N THR A 175 6.94 -5.09 -12.40
CA THR A 175 6.65 -6.42 -12.92
C THR A 175 5.92 -7.24 -11.87
N THR A 176 4.84 -7.89 -12.28
CA THR A 176 3.97 -8.69 -11.40
C THR A 176 3.51 -9.95 -12.12
N GLU A 177 3.17 -10.99 -11.38
CA GLU A 177 2.37 -12.10 -11.89
C GLU A 177 0.88 -11.73 -11.86
N TRP A 178 0.27 -11.63 -13.03
CA TRP A 178 -1.13 -11.28 -13.22
C TRP A 178 -1.96 -12.55 -13.40
N THR A 179 -3.01 -12.70 -12.60
CA THR A 179 -3.98 -13.80 -12.73
C THR A 179 -5.37 -13.27 -13.03
N GLY A 180 -6.02 -13.81 -14.06
CA GLY A 180 -7.39 -13.42 -14.43
C GLY A 180 -7.92 -14.14 -15.67
N GLY A 181 -9.17 -13.83 -16.03
CA GLY A 181 -9.81 -14.34 -17.24
C GLY A 181 -9.32 -13.60 -18.49
N PRO A 182 -9.01 -14.30 -19.61
CA PRO A 182 -8.62 -13.64 -20.85
C PRO A 182 -9.76 -12.76 -21.38
N LEU A 183 -9.44 -11.52 -21.78
CA LEU A 183 -10.43 -10.62 -22.39
C LEU A 183 -11.06 -11.24 -23.65
N SER A 184 -10.27 -11.98 -24.44
CA SER A 184 -10.77 -12.71 -25.61
C SER A 184 -11.96 -13.61 -25.26
N THR A 185 -11.93 -14.30 -24.12
CA THR A 185 -13.00 -15.20 -23.69
C THR A 185 -14.30 -14.43 -23.40
N LEU A 186 -14.20 -13.28 -22.75
CA LEU A 186 -15.34 -12.39 -22.50
C LEU A 186 -15.89 -11.77 -23.79
N LEU A 187 -15.01 -11.42 -24.73
CA LEU A 187 -15.41 -10.88 -26.04
C LEU A 187 -16.11 -11.93 -26.91
N THR A 188 -15.65 -13.18 -26.90
CA THR A 188 -16.34 -14.30 -27.55
C THR A 188 -17.72 -14.52 -26.95
N GLU A 189 -17.86 -14.50 -25.61
CA GLU A 189 -19.14 -14.66 -24.91
C GLU A 189 -20.19 -13.62 -25.32
N VAL A 190 -19.79 -12.37 -25.57
CA VAL A 190 -20.70 -11.31 -26.02
C VAL A 190 -20.86 -11.24 -27.55
N GLY A 191 -20.11 -12.06 -28.28
CA GLY A 191 -20.11 -12.13 -29.75
C GLY A 191 -19.55 -10.87 -30.39
N VAL A 192 -18.29 -10.51 -30.10
CA VAL A 192 -17.59 -9.42 -30.79
C VAL A 192 -17.67 -9.61 -32.32
N LYS A 193 -17.95 -8.52 -33.04
CA LYS A 193 -18.03 -8.50 -34.51
C LYS A 193 -16.67 -8.10 -35.09
N ASP A 194 -16.36 -8.62 -36.27
CA ASP A 194 -15.21 -8.19 -37.09
C ASP A 194 -15.37 -6.73 -37.57
#